data_AF-A0AAD7Q9W9-F1
#
_entry.id   AF-A0AAD7Q9W9-F1
#
_cell.length_a   1.000
_cell.length_b   1.000
_cell.length_c   1.000
_cell.angle_alpha   90.00
_cell.angle_beta   90.00
_cell.angle_gamma   90.00
#
_symmetry.space_group_name_H-M   'P 1'
#
loop_
_entity.id
_entity.type
_entity.pdbx_description
1 polymer ?
#
loop_
_entity_poly.entity_id
_entity_poly.type
_entity_poly.pdbx_seq_one_letter_code
_entity_poly.pdbx_strand_id
1 'polypeptide(L)'
;MLCAMLSPPLLGIHLSLYMLFIMLEIMRYALYAIHFLIWVSNGCSKSYYEILQVPKGASDEQIKKAYRKLALKYHPDKNQGNEEANKRFAEISNAYEVLSDGEKRSIYDRHGEEGLKQHAASGGRGGGMGMNIQDIFSS
;
A
#
# COMPACT_ATOMS: atom_id res chain seq x y z
N MET A 1 49.86 36.50 27.88
CA MET A 1 49.23 35.90 26.68
C MET A 1 48.00 35.15 27.15
N LEU A 2 46.89 35.37 26.45
CA LEU A 2 45.50 35.06 26.79
C LEU A 2 45.25 33.70 27.49
N CYS A 3 44.97 33.70 28.78
CA CYS A 3 44.14 32.65 29.42
C CYS A 3 42.83 33.31 29.85
N ALA A 4 41.98 33.61 28.86
CA ALA A 4 40.68 34.21 29.09
C ALA A 4 39.72 33.18 29.70
N MET A 5 39.31 33.44 30.93
CA MET A 5 37.91 33.48 31.37
C MET A 5 36.94 32.50 30.68
N LEU A 6 37.00 31.21 31.01
CA LEU A 6 35.83 30.35 30.88
C LEU A 6 35.35 29.98 32.29
N SER A 7 34.46 30.82 32.83
CA SER A 7 33.84 30.58 34.13
C SER A 7 33.13 29.21 34.12
N PRO A 8 33.37 28.34 35.13
CA PRO A 8 32.78 26.99 35.21
C PRO A 8 31.24 26.88 35.05
N PRO A 9 30.39 27.86 35.45
CA PRO A 9 28.93 27.73 35.25
C PRO A 9 28.48 27.70 33.78
N LEU A 10 29.25 28.27 32.85
CA LEU A 10 28.85 28.33 31.44
C LEU A 10 29.02 26.98 30.72
N LEU A 11 29.99 26.17 31.15
CA LEU A 11 30.23 24.84 30.58
C LEU A 11 29.11 23.86 30.94
N GLY A 12 28.54 23.97 32.15
CA GLY A 12 27.39 23.17 32.58
C GLY A 12 26.12 23.47 31.78
N ILE A 13 25.87 24.74 31.46
CA ILE A 13 24.75 25.15 30.61
C ILE A 13 24.94 24.64 29.18
N HIS A 14 26.15 24.73 28.65
CA HIS A 14 26.47 24.23 27.31
C HIS A 14 26.32 22.70 27.20
N LEU A 15 26.78 21.95 28.21
CA LEU A 15 26.56 20.49 28.26
C LEU A 15 25.07 20.15 28.39
N SER A 16 24.32 20.87 29.23
CA SER A 16 22.88 20.64 29.39
C SER A 16 22.09 20.92 28.10
N LEU A 17 22.44 21.98 27.38
CA LEU A 17 21.82 22.31 26.10
C LEU A 17 22.21 21.31 25.00
N TYR A 18 23.46 20.85 24.99
CA TYR A 18 23.93 19.82 24.07
C TYR A 18 23.24 18.47 24.33
N MET A 19 23.04 18.11 25.60
CA MET A 19 22.29 16.91 25.99
C MET A 19 20.81 17.00 25.58
N LEU A 20 20.18 18.17 25.75
CA LEU A 20 18.82 18.39 25.28
C LEU A 20 18.72 18.31 23.76
N PHE A 21 19.70 18.86 23.04
CA PHE A 21 19.77 18.80 21.58
C PHE A 21 19.90 17.35 21.07
N ILE A 22 20.81 16.56 21.67
CA ILE A 22 20.97 15.13 21.35
C ILE A 22 19.69 14.34 21.68
N MET A 23 19.06 14.61 22.83
CA MET A 23 17.79 13.98 23.20
C MET A 23 16.69 14.29 22.19
N LEU A 24 16.58 15.54 21.73
CA LEU A 24 15.62 15.94 20.71
C LEU A 24 15.88 15.27 19.35
N GLU A 25 17.14 15.12 18.94
CA GLU A 25 17.48 14.39 17.72
C GLU A 25 17.15 12.90 17.83
N ILE A 26 17.47 12.26 18.95
CA ILE A 26 17.14 10.85 19.19
C ILE A 26 15.62 10.66 19.17
N MET A 27 14.85 11.56 19.80
CA MET A 27 13.40 11.52 19.76
C MET A 27 12.85 11.74 18.34
N ARG A 28 13.46 12.63 17.55
CA ARG A 28 13.12 12.83 16.13
C ARG A 28 13.38 11.57 15.30
N TYR A 29 14.54 10.94 15.46
CA TYR A 29 14.87 9.70 14.78
C TYR A 29 13.98 8.54 15.23
N ALA A 30 13.60 8.48 16.52
CA ALA A 30 12.64 7.51 17.03
C ALA A 30 11.26 7.67 16.38
N LEU A 31 10.77 8.91 16.23
CA LEU A 31 9.51 9.19 15.52
C LEU A 31 9.60 8.80 14.03
N TYR A 32 10.71 9.09 13.35
CA TYR A 32 10.92 8.65 11.97
C TYR A 32 11.03 7.12 11.86
N ALA A 33 11.68 6.45 12.81
CA ALA A 33 11.79 5.00 12.86
C ALA A 33 10.44 4.33 13.12
N ILE A 34 9.61 4.87 14.01
CA ILE A 34 8.24 4.39 14.25
C ILE A 34 7.40 4.54 12.97
N HIS A 35 7.49 5.70 12.30
CA HIS A 35 6.79 5.92 11.03
C HIS A 35 7.27 4.97 9.92
N PHE A 36 8.57 4.71 9.85
CA PHE A 36 9.17 3.74 8.92
C PHE A 36 8.73 2.30 9.23
N LEU A 37 8.68 1.90 10.49
CA LEU A 37 8.22 0.57 10.91
C LEU A 37 6.73 0.37 10.61
N ILE A 38 5.90 1.39 10.85
CA ILE A 38 4.48 1.38 10.46
C ILE A 38 4.35 1.21 8.94
N TRP A 39 5.19 1.89 8.16
CA TRP A 39 5.22 1.75 6.70
C TRP A 39 5.63 0.34 6.24
N VAL A 40 6.64 -0.27 6.89
CA VAL A 40 7.12 -1.64 6.59
C VAL A 40 6.09 -2.73 6.97
N SER A 41 5.29 -2.50 8.02
CA SER A 41 4.34 -3.50 8.54
C SER A 41 3.07 -3.70 7.70
N ASN A 42 2.81 -2.90 6.66
CA ASN A 42 1.60 -3.02 5.82
C ASN A 42 1.68 -4.16 4.77
N GLY A 43 2.57 -5.15 4.96
CA GLY A 43 2.65 -6.34 4.12
C GLY A 43 2.07 -7.55 4.82
N CYS A 44 0.80 -7.89 4.58
CA CYS A 44 0.27 -9.20 4.95
C CYS A 44 -0.90 -9.61 4.05
N SER A 45 -0.66 -10.61 3.18
CA SER A 45 -1.66 -11.42 2.48
C SER A 45 -2.61 -10.67 1.54
N LYS A 46 -2.23 -10.62 0.24
CA LYS A 46 -2.89 -9.94 -0.89
C LYS A 46 -4.42 -10.04 -0.89
N SER A 47 -5.08 -9.24 -0.07
CA SER A 47 -6.52 -9.06 -0.15
C SER A 47 -6.81 -8.10 -1.32
N TYR A 48 -7.95 -8.22 -2.02
CA TYR A 48 -8.31 -7.25 -3.08
C TYR A 48 -8.33 -5.81 -2.56
N TYR A 49 -8.68 -5.63 -1.29
CA TYR A 49 -8.60 -4.37 -0.57
C TYR A 49 -7.17 -3.82 -0.47
N GLU A 50 -6.18 -4.67 -0.24
CA GLU A 50 -4.76 -4.28 -0.16
C GLU A 50 -4.18 -3.96 -1.53
N ILE A 51 -4.58 -4.72 -2.56
CA ILE A 51 -4.18 -4.46 -3.95
C ILE A 51 -4.63 -3.05 -4.38
N LEU A 52 -5.86 -2.67 -4.01
CA LEU A 52 -6.38 -1.32 -4.24
C LEU A 52 -5.93 -0.28 -3.20
N GLN A 53 -5.21 -0.67 -2.16
CA GLN A 53 -4.77 0.18 -1.05
C GLN A 53 -5.95 0.91 -0.36
N VAL A 54 -7.05 0.18 -0.16
CA VAL A 54 -8.27 0.68 0.50
C VAL A 54 -8.58 -0.17 1.74
N PRO A 55 -9.23 0.40 2.77
CA PRO A 55 -9.69 -0.37 3.91
C PRO A 55 -10.83 -1.34 3.51
N LYS A 56 -11.00 -2.45 4.25
CA LYS A 56 -12.03 -3.48 3.99
C LYS A 56 -13.48 -2.95 4.03
N GLY A 57 -13.70 -1.78 4.64
CA GLY A 57 -15.00 -1.07 4.66
C GLY A 57 -15.09 0.13 3.71
N ALA A 58 -14.21 0.23 2.70
CA ALA A 58 -14.25 1.34 1.76
C ALA A 58 -15.57 1.37 0.96
N SER A 59 -16.08 2.58 0.75
CA SER A 59 -17.20 2.86 -0.15
C SER A 59 -16.82 2.64 -1.62
N ASP A 60 -17.81 2.40 -2.47
CA ASP A 60 -17.60 2.17 -3.90
C ASP A 60 -16.92 3.36 -4.58
N GLU A 61 -17.20 4.58 -4.12
CA GLU A 61 -16.52 5.79 -4.58
C GLU A 61 -15.02 5.79 -4.27
N GLN A 62 -14.64 5.34 -3.07
CA GLN A 62 -13.24 5.23 -2.65
C GLN A 62 -12.52 4.14 -3.46
N ILE A 63 -13.17 2.99 -3.67
CA ILE A 63 -12.66 1.89 -4.50
C ILE A 63 -12.42 2.38 -5.94
N LYS A 64 -13.40 3.06 -6.54
CA LYS A 64 -13.28 3.63 -7.89
C LYS A 64 -12.19 4.71 -7.98
N LYS A 65 -12.05 5.55 -6.95
CA LYS A 65 -10.98 6.57 -6.90
C LYS A 65 -9.59 5.94 -6.80
N ALA A 66 -9.45 4.91 -5.99
CA ALA A 66 -8.20 4.17 -5.83
C ALA A 66 -7.81 3.45 -7.13
N TYR A 67 -8.75 2.74 -7.75
CA TYR A 67 -8.56 2.07 -9.04
C TYR A 67 -8.05 3.05 -10.11
N ARG A 68 -8.70 4.21 -10.29
CA ARG A 68 -8.26 5.22 -11.26
C ARG A 68 -6.83 5.69 -11.03
N LYS A 69 -6.44 5.92 -9.77
CA LYS A 69 -5.09 6.36 -9.40
C LYS A 69 -4.04 5.29 -9.72
N LEU A 70 -4.35 4.03 -9.43
CA LEU A 70 -3.45 2.90 -9.67
C LEU A 70 -3.36 2.53 -11.15
N ALA A 71 -4.49 2.54 -11.88
CA ALA A 71 -4.54 2.30 -13.32
C ALA A 71 -3.69 3.30 -14.11
N LEU A 72 -3.71 4.59 -13.72
CA LEU A 72 -2.84 5.61 -14.34
C LEU A 72 -1.35 5.40 -14.03
N LYS A 73 -1.03 4.82 -12.86
CA LYS A 73 0.34 4.56 -12.42
C LYS A 73 0.94 3.34 -13.13
N TYR A 74 0.15 2.27 -13.27
CA TYR A 74 0.55 1.00 -13.86
C TYR A 74 0.09 0.85 -15.32
N HIS A 75 -0.29 1.94 -15.97
CA HIS A 75 -0.76 1.90 -17.36
C HIS A 75 0.33 1.31 -18.28
N PRO A 76 -0.01 0.38 -19.19
CA PRO A 76 0.97 -0.29 -20.05
C PRO A 76 1.70 0.70 -20.98
N ASP A 77 1.04 1.77 -21.40
CA ASP A 77 1.64 2.83 -22.22
C ASP A 77 2.80 3.56 -21.53
N LYS A 78 2.75 3.72 -20.20
CA LYS A 78 3.81 4.41 -19.44
C LYS A 78 4.89 3.47 -18.90
N ASN A 79 4.62 2.16 -18.89
CA ASN A 79 5.48 1.13 -18.34
C ASN A 79 5.77 0.04 -19.39
N GLN A 80 6.04 0.47 -20.62
CA GLN A 80 6.34 -0.43 -21.74
C GLN A 80 7.59 -1.25 -21.41
N GLY A 81 7.48 -2.59 -21.49
CA GLY A 81 8.57 -3.51 -21.19
C GLY A 81 8.71 -3.92 -19.71
N ASN A 82 7.81 -3.48 -18.83
CA ASN A 82 7.78 -3.94 -17.43
C ASN A 82 6.64 -4.95 -17.21
N GLU A 83 6.99 -6.25 -17.22
CA GLU A 83 6.04 -7.34 -16.98
C GLU A 83 5.41 -7.29 -15.58
N GLU A 84 6.16 -6.80 -14.57
CA GLU A 84 5.60 -6.63 -13.23
C GLU A 84 4.50 -5.58 -13.21
N ALA A 85 4.67 -4.47 -13.94
CA ALA A 85 3.64 -3.44 -14.05
C ALA A 85 2.36 -3.98 -14.70
N ASN A 86 2.50 -4.81 -15.74
CA ASN A 86 1.37 -5.47 -16.40
C ASN A 86 0.65 -6.44 -15.46
N LYS A 87 1.41 -7.28 -14.75
CA LYS A 87 0.86 -8.20 -13.74
C LYS A 87 0.13 -7.45 -12.63
N ARG A 88 0.70 -6.35 -12.13
CA ARG A 88 0.05 -5.49 -11.13
C ARG A 88 -1.22 -4.84 -11.67
N PHE A 89 -1.21 -4.39 -12.92
CA PHE A 89 -2.40 -3.81 -13.56
C PHE A 89 -3.54 -4.82 -13.68
N ALA A 90 -3.23 -6.07 -14.04
CA ALA A 90 -4.20 -7.17 -14.05
C ALA A 90 -4.74 -7.46 -12.64
N GLU A 91 -3.87 -7.55 -11.62
CA GLU A 91 -4.27 -7.70 -10.21
C GLU A 91 -5.23 -6.58 -9.76
N ILE A 92 -4.92 -5.32 -10.10
CA ILE A 92 -5.73 -4.13 -9.77
C ILE A 92 -7.10 -4.17 -10.45
N SER A 93 -7.14 -4.59 -11.72
CA SER A 93 -8.38 -4.67 -12.50
C SER A 93 -9.31 -5.76 -11.96
N ASN A 94 -8.76 -6.94 -11.67
CA ASN A 94 -9.50 -8.02 -11.03
C ASN A 94 -10.05 -7.59 -9.66
N ALA A 95 -9.23 -6.95 -8.82
CA ALA A 95 -9.66 -6.47 -7.52
C ALA A 95 -10.86 -5.49 -7.62
N TYR A 96 -10.81 -4.57 -8.59
CA TYR A 96 -11.91 -3.63 -8.81
C TYR A 96 -13.19 -4.32 -9.27
N GLU A 97 -13.11 -5.28 -10.19
CA GLU A 97 -14.29 -6.01 -10.67
C GLU A 97 -15.03 -6.73 -9.54
N VAL A 98 -14.28 -7.40 -8.66
CA VAL A 98 -14.84 -8.13 -7.51
C VAL A 98 -15.42 -7.20 -6.46
N LEU A 99 -14.73 -6.10 -6.15
CA LEU A 99 -15.15 -5.19 -5.09
C LEU A 99 -16.22 -4.17 -5.53
N SER A 100 -16.37 -3.92 -6.83
CA SER A 100 -17.42 -3.02 -7.36
C SER A 100 -18.80 -3.68 -7.44
N ASP A 101 -18.86 -5.00 -7.49
CA ASP A 101 -20.11 -5.76 -7.55
C ASP A 101 -20.45 -6.28 -6.15
N GLY A 102 -21.61 -5.87 -5.61
CA GLY A 102 -22.05 -6.25 -4.28
C GLY A 102 -22.22 -7.76 -4.10
N GLU A 103 -22.58 -8.49 -5.15
CA GLU A 103 -22.71 -9.96 -5.11
C GLU A 103 -21.34 -10.62 -5.03
N LYS A 104 -20.42 -10.24 -5.93
CA LYS A 104 -19.04 -10.76 -5.94
C LYS A 104 -18.30 -10.42 -4.65
N ARG A 105 -18.47 -9.21 -4.13
CA ARG A 105 -17.90 -8.77 -2.84
C ARG A 105 -18.43 -9.62 -1.68
N SER A 106 -19.73 -9.91 -1.65
CA SER A 106 -20.33 -10.79 -0.63
C SER A 106 -19.80 -12.23 -0.70
N ILE A 107 -19.55 -12.75 -1.89
CA ILE A 107 -18.95 -14.09 -2.09
C ILE A 107 -17.48 -14.07 -1.63
N TYR A 108 -16.72 -13.03 -2.01
CA TYR A 108 -15.33 -12.85 -1.60
C TYR A 108 -15.18 -12.76 -0.09
N ASP A 109 -16.03 -11.97 0.58
CA ASP A 109 -15.97 -11.79 2.03
C ASP A 109 -16.37 -13.07 2.79
N ARG A 110 -17.19 -13.95 2.20
CA ARG A 110 -17.60 -15.24 2.80
C ARG A 110 -16.68 -16.42 2.49
N HIS A 111 -16.18 -16.51 1.28
CA HIS A 111 -15.50 -17.70 0.74
C HIS A 111 -14.08 -17.41 0.21
N GLY A 112 -13.62 -16.16 0.27
CA GLY A 112 -12.31 -15.75 -0.23
C GLY A 112 -12.19 -15.81 -1.75
N GLU A 113 -10.95 -15.78 -2.26
CA GLU A 113 -10.67 -15.92 -3.70
C GLU A 113 -11.09 -17.28 -4.27
N GLU A 114 -11.06 -18.34 -3.45
CA GLU A 114 -11.43 -19.70 -3.86
C GLU A 114 -12.92 -19.79 -4.20
N GLY A 115 -13.78 -19.15 -3.40
CA GLY A 115 -15.22 -19.07 -3.67
C GLY A 115 -15.53 -18.33 -4.97
N LEU A 116 -14.75 -17.29 -5.30
CA LEU A 116 -14.90 -16.59 -6.57
C LEU A 116 -14.54 -17.47 -7.76
N LYS A 117 -13.43 -18.21 -7.68
CA LYS A 117 -12.99 -19.13 -8.74
C LYS A 117 -14.00 -20.26 -8.96
N GLN A 118 -14.57 -20.80 -7.90
CA GLN A 118 -15.63 -21.81 -8.00
C GLN A 118 -16.93 -21.24 -8.58
N HIS A 119 -17.31 -20.01 -8.21
CA HIS A 119 -18.47 -19.33 -8.77
C HIS A 119 -18.30 -19.03 -10.27
N ALA A 120 -17.09 -18.66 -10.70
CA ALA A 120 -16.75 -18.49 -12.11
C ALA A 120 -16.74 -19.82 -12.89
N ALA A 121 -16.26 -20.91 -12.29
CA ALA A 121 -16.21 -22.23 -12.92
C ALA A 121 -17.57 -22.94 -13.01
N SER A 122 -18.53 -22.59 -12.14
CA SER A 122 -19.86 -23.22 -12.08
C SER A 122 -20.92 -22.57 -12.97
N GLY A 123 -20.53 -21.66 -13.88
CA GLY A 123 -21.44 -21.09 -14.87
C GLY A 123 -22.38 -20.02 -14.31
N GLY A 124 -22.01 -19.37 -13.19
CA GLY A 124 -22.68 -18.17 -12.70
C GLY A 124 -22.77 -17.11 -13.80
N ARG A 125 -23.99 -16.63 -14.04
CA ARG A 125 -24.38 -15.75 -15.15
C ARG A 125 -23.82 -14.33 -14.93
N GLY A 126 -22.52 -14.18 -15.09
CA GLY A 126 -21.76 -12.94 -15.02
C GLY A 126 -20.55 -13.03 -15.93
N GLY A 127 -20.78 -12.93 -17.24
CA GLY A 127 -19.73 -12.99 -18.26
C GLY A 127 -18.66 -11.94 -18.01
N GLY A 128 -17.42 -12.40 -17.80
CA GLY A 128 -16.24 -11.53 -17.67
C GLY A 128 -15.08 -12.14 -16.89
N MET A 129 -15.34 -12.99 -15.89
CA MET A 129 -14.31 -13.36 -14.90
C MET A 129 -13.55 -14.67 -15.21
N GLY A 130 -13.17 -14.89 -16.47
CA GLY A 130 -12.53 -16.14 -16.89
C GLY A 130 -11.48 -16.02 -18.00
N MET A 131 -11.31 -14.84 -18.61
CA MET A 131 -10.10 -14.60 -19.39
C MET A 131 -9.05 -14.09 -18.42
N ASN A 132 -8.17 -14.97 -17.94
CA ASN A 132 -6.87 -14.50 -17.47
C ASN A 132 -6.35 -13.58 -18.57
N ILE A 133 -6.20 -12.29 -18.27
CA ILE A 133 -5.56 -11.36 -19.20
C ILE A 133 -4.15 -11.89 -19.55
N GLN A 134 -3.53 -12.66 -18.65
CA GLN A 134 -2.34 -13.47 -18.91
C GLN A 134 -2.49 -14.46 -20.08
N ASP A 135 -3.62 -15.15 -20.21
CA ASP A 135 -3.87 -16.13 -21.28
C ASP A 135 -4.24 -15.42 -22.59
N ILE A 136 -4.89 -14.24 -22.51
CA ILE A 136 -5.25 -13.43 -23.69
C ILE A 136 -4.06 -12.74 -24.34
N PHE A 137 -3.03 -12.38 -23.56
CA PHE A 137 -1.79 -11.77 -24.04
C PHE A 137 -0.70 -12.81 -24.39
N SER A 138 -0.94 -14.09 -24.13
CA SER A 138 0.00 -15.19 -24.44
C SER A 138 -0.44 -16.05 -25.64
N SER A 139 -1.48 -15.64 -26.38
CA SER A 139 -1.91 -16.27 -27.63
C SER A 139 -1.48 -15.47 -28.86
#